data_AF-A0A482XF00-F1
#
_entry.id   AF-A0A482XF00-F1
#
_cell.length_a   1.000
_cell.length_b   1.000
_cell.length_c   1.000
_cell.angle_alpha   90.00
_cell.angle_beta   90.00
_cell.angle_gamma   90.00
#
_symmetry.space_group_name_H-M   'P 1'
#
loop_
_entity.id
_entity.type
_entity.pdbx_description
1 polymer ?
#
loop_
_entity_poly.entity_id
_entity_poly.type
_entity_poly.pdbx_seq_one_letter_code
_entity_poly.pdbx_strand_id
1 'polypeptide(L)'
;MSNFGDIRVQDALDMFSYRRRNDLAVKEFNELTLENDSKFLGVCDRDELDIIEKVTMHVIRDMDKYGVCVVDEFLGKDRGTSVLNEVVGMYEKGNFEDGRLVSGSDTADSKLKTIRGDQISWIDGTENNCKNIGMLINMVDSIIMRANRQADNGVMGNYNIVGRTKAMVACYPGDGSHYVKHVDNPNKDGRCITAIYYLNRDWDVEEDGGLLRIFPDGWKDQVADIQPLFDRILFFWSDRRNPHEVQAAFRTRYAITLWYFDAAEREEACRRYERERKINLQSNGNGLRTIVC
;
A
#
# COMPACT_ATOMS: atom_id res chain seq x y z
N MET A 1 17.56 28.23 21.66
CA MET A 1 16.10 28.32 21.71
C MET A 1 15.62 28.87 20.39
N SER A 2 15.19 27.99 19.48
CA SER A 2 14.62 28.37 18.19
C SER A 2 13.39 27.51 17.99
N ASN A 3 12.23 28.14 18.16
CA ASN A 3 10.89 27.57 17.99
C ASN A 3 10.73 27.02 16.57
N PHE A 4 10.58 25.70 16.44
CA PHE A 4 9.89 25.10 15.30
C PHE A 4 8.39 25.21 15.59
N GLY A 5 7.69 25.94 14.74
CA GLY A 5 6.26 26.18 14.88
C GLY A 5 5.47 24.90 14.65
N ASP A 6 4.66 24.53 15.65
CA ASP A 6 3.61 23.53 15.55
C ASP A 6 2.67 23.89 14.39
N ILE A 7 2.70 23.11 13.32
CA ILE A 7 1.59 23.05 12.36
C ILE A 7 0.45 22.37 13.11
N ARG A 8 -0.62 23.12 13.38
CA ARG A 8 -1.76 22.59 14.13
C ARG A 8 -2.50 21.60 13.23
N VAL A 9 -3.00 20.51 13.81
CA VAL A 9 -3.80 19.47 13.12
C VAL A 9 -4.91 20.07 12.24
N GLN A 10 -5.44 21.23 12.62
CA GLN A 10 -6.44 21.96 11.85
C GLN A 10 -5.91 22.50 10.50
N ASP A 11 -4.66 22.93 10.42
CA ASP A 11 -4.05 23.45 9.19
C ASP A 11 -3.87 22.33 8.15
N ALA A 12 -3.60 21.10 8.60
CA ALA A 12 -3.56 19.91 7.75
C ALA A 12 -4.96 19.55 7.22
N LEU A 13 -6.00 19.58 8.08
CA LEU A 13 -7.40 19.34 7.70
C LEU A 13 -7.93 20.39 6.72
N ASP A 14 -7.55 21.65 6.90
CA ASP A 14 -7.96 22.74 6.03
C ASP A 14 -7.27 22.64 4.65
N MET A 15 -6.03 22.14 4.58
CA MET A 15 -5.37 21.78 3.31
C MET A 15 -6.10 20.68 2.54
N PHE A 16 -6.63 19.65 3.22
CA PHE A 16 -7.45 18.63 2.58
C PHE A 16 -8.77 19.20 2.03
N SER A 17 -9.33 20.21 2.69
CA SER A 17 -10.55 20.89 2.23
C SER A 17 -10.34 21.75 0.98
N TYR A 18 -9.16 22.38 0.85
CA TYR A 18 -8.78 23.17 -0.33
C TYR A 18 -8.45 22.29 -1.55
N ARG A 19 -7.83 21.12 -1.33
CA ARG A 19 -7.54 20.12 -2.38
C ARG A 19 -8.77 19.48 -3.02
N ARG A 20 -9.94 19.49 -2.36
CA ARG A 20 -11.22 19.00 -2.93
C ARG A 20 -11.59 19.65 -4.28
N ARG A 21 -11.01 20.81 -4.63
CA ARG A 21 -11.33 21.52 -5.88
C ARG A 21 -10.43 21.20 -7.07
N ASN A 22 -9.26 20.58 -6.90
CA ASN A 22 -8.26 20.44 -7.98
C ASN A 22 -7.60 19.05 -8.10
N ASP A 23 -7.94 18.09 -7.25
CA ASP A 23 -7.33 16.76 -7.28
C ASP A 23 -8.18 15.83 -8.14
N LEU A 24 -7.59 15.13 -9.12
CA LEU A 24 -8.01 13.79 -9.61
C LEU A 24 -7.07 13.33 -10.74
N ALA A 25 -5.90 12.80 -10.35
CA ALA A 25 -5.12 11.94 -11.22
C ALA A 25 -5.31 10.49 -10.75
N VAL A 26 -5.98 9.66 -11.55
CA VAL A 26 -5.81 8.21 -11.42
C VAL A 26 -4.46 7.90 -12.04
N LYS A 27 -3.47 7.53 -11.22
CA LYS A 27 -2.26 6.89 -11.77
C LYS A 27 -2.69 5.69 -12.59
N GLU A 28 -2.07 5.49 -13.74
CA GLU A 28 -1.98 4.17 -14.34
C GLU A 28 -1.26 3.28 -13.33
N PHE A 29 -2.03 2.65 -12.44
CA PHE A 29 -1.54 1.51 -11.71
C PHE A 29 -1.33 0.44 -12.78
N ASN A 30 -0.11 -0.08 -12.88
CA ASN A 30 0.14 -1.25 -13.71
C ASN A 30 -0.61 -2.43 -13.08
N GLU A 31 -1.87 -2.59 -13.47
CA GLU A 31 -2.81 -3.57 -12.95
C GLU A 31 -2.45 -4.96 -13.46
N LEU A 32 -2.54 -5.94 -12.56
CA LEU A 32 -2.37 -7.34 -12.88
C LEU A 32 -3.67 -8.08 -12.54
N THR A 33 -4.23 -8.74 -13.55
CA THR A 33 -5.36 -9.65 -13.38
C THR A 33 -4.86 -10.92 -12.71
N LEU A 34 -5.56 -11.35 -11.66
CA LEU A 34 -5.28 -12.62 -10.99
C LEU A 34 -5.93 -13.76 -11.80
N GLU A 35 -5.12 -14.54 -12.52
CA GLU A 35 -5.60 -15.74 -13.21
C GLU A 35 -5.89 -16.90 -12.23
N ASN A 36 -6.71 -17.87 -12.65
CA ASN A 36 -7.12 -19.00 -11.79
C ASN A 36 -5.95 -19.84 -11.25
N ASP A 37 -6.19 -20.48 -10.10
CA ASP A 37 -5.30 -21.33 -9.28
C ASP A 37 -4.44 -22.36 -10.06
N SER A 38 -4.80 -22.68 -11.31
CA SER A 38 -4.17 -23.73 -12.12
C SER A 38 -2.72 -23.46 -12.55
N LYS A 39 -2.24 -22.21 -12.52
CA LYS A 39 -0.80 -21.91 -12.71
C LYS A 39 0.01 -21.96 -11.41
N PHE A 40 -0.64 -21.98 -10.25
CA PHE A 40 -0.03 -21.81 -8.94
C PHE A 40 0.32 -23.15 -8.24
N LEU A 41 -0.11 -24.28 -8.81
CA LEU A 41 0.09 -25.64 -8.27
C LEU A 41 1.27 -26.38 -8.92
N GLY A 42 2.27 -25.66 -9.43
CA GLY A 42 3.52 -26.27 -9.89
C GLY A 42 4.32 -26.83 -8.71
N VAL A 43 4.04 -28.08 -8.33
CA VAL A 43 4.65 -28.82 -7.20
C VAL A 43 4.71 -27.95 -5.93
N CYS A 44 3.55 -27.54 -5.42
CA CYS A 44 3.49 -26.90 -4.11
C CYS A 44 3.83 -27.95 -3.05
N ASP A 45 4.85 -27.66 -2.24
CA ASP A 45 5.20 -28.47 -1.08
C ASP A 45 3.98 -28.57 -0.14
N ARG A 46 3.77 -29.73 0.49
CA ARG A 46 2.62 -29.90 1.41
C ARG A 46 2.65 -28.84 2.52
N ASP A 47 3.85 -28.54 2.99
CA ASP A 47 4.09 -27.53 4.03
C ASP A 47 3.68 -26.12 3.58
N GLU A 48 3.83 -25.79 2.29
CA GLU A 48 3.45 -24.48 1.75
C GLU A 48 1.93 -24.32 1.62
N LEU A 49 1.23 -25.39 1.20
CA LEU A 49 -0.23 -25.40 1.18
C LEU A 49 -0.81 -25.25 2.59
N ASP A 50 -0.23 -25.92 3.58
CA ASP A 50 -0.66 -25.83 4.98
C ASP A 50 -0.48 -24.41 5.53
N ILE A 51 0.63 -23.73 5.19
CA ILE A 51 0.84 -22.32 5.55
C ILE A 51 -0.22 -21.44 4.89
N ILE A 52 -0.46 -21.61 3.58
CA ILE A 52 -1.45 -20.83 2.83
C ILE A 52 -2.84 -21.00 3.46
N GLU A 53 -3.26 -22.21 3.78
CA GLU A 53 -4.57 -22.50 4.38
C GLU A 53 -4.67 -21.87 5.78
N LYS A 54 -3.67 -22.06 6.63
CA LYS A 54 -3.64 -21.46 7.98
C LYS A 54 -3.72 -19.94 7.94
N VAL A 55 -2.93 -19.30 7.08
CA VAL A 55 -2.94 -17.85 6.94
C VAL A 55 -4.25 -17.35 6.33
N THR A 56 -4.82 -18.07 5.37
CA THR A 56 -6.16 -17.77 4.81
C THR A 56 -7.20 -17.69 5.92
N MET A 57 -7.24 -18.67 6.83
CA MET A 57 -8.17 -18.68 7.95
C MET A 57 -7.96 -17.51 8.93
N HIS A 58 -6.70 -17.14 9.20
CA HIS A 58 -6.40 -15.95 10.01
C HIS A 58 -6.88 -14.67 9.33
N VAL A 59 -6.61 -14.52 8.04
CA VAL A 59 -7.02 -13.35 7.25
C VAL A 59 -8.53 -13.20 7.27
N ILE A 60 -9.30 -14.25 6.99
CA ILE A 60 -10.77 -14.19 7.04
C ILE A 60 -11.23 -13.74 8.44
N ARG A 61 -10.79 -14.45 9.49
CA ARG A 61 -11.23 -14.20 10.87
C ARG A 61 -10.90 -12.79 11.35
N ASP A 62 -9.66 -12.35 11.15
CA ASP A 62 -9.16 -11.10 11.74
C ASP A 62 -9.56 -9.89 10.91
N MET A 63 -9.64 -10.00 9.58
CA MET A 63 -10.16 -8.91 8.74
C MET A 63 -11.66 -8.68 8.98
N ASP A 64 -12.43 -9.73 9.25
CA ASP A 64 -13.85 -9.63 9.61
C ASP A 64 -14.05 -9.00 11.00
N LYS A 65 -13.28 -9.47 11.98
CA LYS A 65 -13.45 -9.05 13.38
C LYS A 65 -12.82 -7.70 13.72
N TYR A 66 -11.64 -7.42 13.16
CA TYR A 66 -10.79 -6.30 13.57
C TYR A 66 -10.52 -5.31 12.45
N GLY A 67 -10.71 -5.72 11.19
CA GLY A 67 -10.34 -4.93 10.02
C GLY A 67 -8.83 -4.86 9.74
N VAL A 68 -8.05 -5.62 10.51
CA VAL A 68 -6.59 -5.72 10.48
C VAL A 68 -6.19 -7.15 10.86
N CYS A 69 -5.22 -7.74 10.14
CA CYS A 69 -4.65 -9.05 10.41
C CYS A 69 -3.12 -8.99 10.36
N VAL A 70 -2.44 -9.49 11.39
CA VAL A 70 -0.98 -9.56 11.46
C VAL A 70 -0.56 -11.02 11.53
N VAL A 71 0.42 -11.42 10.71
CA VAL A 71 1.02 -12.75 10.73
C VAL A 71 2.54 -12.60 10.78
N ASP A 72 3.13 -13.11 11.85
CA ASP A 72 4.58 -13.21 12.02
C ASP A 72 5.11 -14.53 11.45
N GLU A 73 6.41 -14.55 11.15
CA GLU A 73 7.11 -15.73 10.61
C GLU A 73 6.44 -16.27 9.33
N PHE A 74 6.05 -15.35 8.44
CA PHE A 74 5.18 -15.65 7.30
C PHE A 74 5.83 -16.57 6.26
N LEU A 75 7.05 -16.25 5.81
CA LEU A 75 7.79 -17.06 4.85
C LEU A 75 8.81 -17.99 5.54
N GLY A 76 9.16 -17.70 6.78
CA GLY A 76 10.30 -18.26 7.49
C GLY A 76 11.61 -17.54 7.17
N LYS A 77 12.59 -17.75 8.05
CA LYS A 77 13.87 -17.04 8.04
C LYS A 77 14.58 -17.05 6.69
N ASP A 78 14.72 -18.20 6.04
CA ASP A 78 15.53 -18.33 4.83
C ASP A 78 14.88 -17.66 3.61
N ARG A 79 13.57 -17.86 3.44
CA ARG A 79 12.79 -17.22 2.35
C ARG A 79 12.72 -15.71 2.57
N GLY A 80 12.43 -15.25 3.79
CA GLY A 80 12.46 -13.82 4.12
C GLY A 80 13.84 -13.19 3.93
N THR A 81 14.93 -13.93 4.21
CA THR A 81 16.31 -13.47 3.93
C THR A 81 16.51 -13.22 2.45
N SER A 82 16.02 -14.14 1.63
CA SER A 82 16.19 -14.09 0.18
C SER A 82 15.43 -12.90 -0.42
N VAL A 83 14.22 -12.61 0.08
CA VAL A 83 13.46 -11.39 -0.31
C VAL A 83 14.20 -10.12 0.11
N LEU A 84 14.70 -10.06 1.35
CA LEU A 84 15.46 -8.91 1.84
C LEU A 84 16.71 -8.63 0.99
N ASN A 85 17.46 -9.68 0.62
CA ASN A 85 18.65 -9.52 -0.22
C ASN A 85 18.32 -8.94 -1.60
N GLU A 86 17.19 -9.31 -2.20
CA GLU A 86 16.73 -8.71 -3.46
C GLU A 86 16.39 -7.22 -3.28
N VAL A 87 15.67 -6.87 -2.22
CA VAL A 87 15.30 -5.47 -1.92
C VAL A 87 16.54 -4.60 -1.66
N VAL A 88 17.48 -5.07 -0.84
CA VAL A 88 18.74 -4.36 -0.58
C VAL A 88 19.54 -4.22 -1.87
N GLY A 89 19.64 -5.28 -2.68
CA GLY A 89 20.34 -5.23 -3.96
C GLY A 89 19.69 -4.29 -4.98
N MET A 90 18.37 -4.07 -4.92
CA MET A 90 17.69 -3.03 -5.71
C MET A 90 18.03 -1.63 -5.19
N TYR A 91 18.07 -1.45 -3.87
CA TYR A 91 18.35 -0.17 -3.24
C TYR A 91 19.79 0.30 -3.54
N GLU A 92 20.77 -0.59 -3.37
CA GLU A 92 22.19 -0.31 -3.64
C GLU A 92 22.48 0.04 -5.10
N LYS A 93 21.65 -0.44 -6.04
CA LYS A 93 21.76 -0.11 -7.47
C LYS A 93 21.11 1.21 -7.85
N GLY A 94 20.44 1.89 -6.92
CA GLY A 94 19.77 3.17 -7.17
C GLY A 94 18.46 3.03 -7.93
N ASN A 95 17.78 1.89 -7.85
CA ASN A 95 16.52 1.63 -8.55
C ASN A 95 15.28 2.29 -7.92
N PHE A 96 15.46 3.10 -6.88
CA PHE A 96 14.37 3.71 -6.12
C PHE A 96 14.20 5.19 -6.50
N GLU A 97 12.96 5.66 -6.57
CA GLU A 97 12.60 7.05 -6.79
C GLU A 97 11.85 7.63 -5.59
N ASP A 98 11.92 8.93 -5.34
CA ASP A 98 11.20 9.58 -4.25
C ASP A 98 9.66 9.30 -4.35
N GLY A 99 9.06 8.91 -3.23
CA GLY A 99 7.65 8.54 -3.13
C GLY A 99 6.72 9.69 -3.54
N ARG A 100 5.97 9.53 -4.63
CA ARG A 100 5.04 10.56 -5.13
C ARG A 100 3.61 10.36 -4.64
N LEU A 101 2.93 11.46 -4.32
CA LEU A 101 1.49 11.48 -4.00
C LEU A 101 0.62 11.30 -5.25
N VAL A 102 -0.63 10.90 -5.02
CA VAL A 102 -1.66 10.76 -6.07
C VAL A 102 -2.08 12.13 -6.64
N SER A 103 -1.75 13.24 -5.97
CA SER A 103 -2.06 14.61 -6.42
C SER A 103 -0.95 15.62 -6.09
N GLY A 104 0.05 15.73 -6.96
CA GLY A 104 1.07 16.78 -6.88
C GLY A 104 1.62 17.16 -8.25
N SER A 105 1.56 18.45 -8.59
CA SER A 105 2.30 19.03 -9.72
C SER A 105 3.81 19.01 -9.41
N ASP A 106 4.64 18.80 -10.44
CA ASP A 106 6.11 18.64 -10.37
C ASP A 106 6.91 19.83 -9.79
N THR A 107 6.26 20.83 -9.19
CA THR A 107 6.86 22.10 -8.76
C THR A 107 7.05 22.22 -7.24
N ALA A 108 6.95 21.15 -6.45
CA ALA A 108 6.99 21.22 -4.99
C ALA A 108 7.78 20.08 -4.30
N ASP A 109 9.01 19.82 -4.75
CA ASP A 109 9.88 18.75 -4.24
C ASP A 109 10.11 18.82 -2.71
N SER A 110 10.22 20.02 -2.13
CA SER A 110 10.40 20.19 -0.68
C SER A 110 9.12 19.92 0.14
N LYS A 111 7.93 20.03 -0.46
CA LYS A 111 6.64 19.78 0.20
C LYS A 111 6.19 18.33 0.11
N LEU A 112 6.75 17.55 -0.82
CA LEU A 112 6.47 16.10 -0.90
C LEU A 112 7.15 15.35 0.25
N LYS A 113 8.40 15.72 0.57
CA LYS A 113 9.17 15.14 1.69
C LYS A 113 8.57 15.40 3.08
N THR A 114 7.71 16.41 3.22
CA THR A 114 6.95 16.65 4.47
C THR A 114 5.73 15.74 4.63
N ILE A 115 5.29 15.07 3.56
CA ILE A 115 4.11 14.19 3.59
C ILE A 115 4.57 12.73 3.65
N ARG A 116 5.53 12.35 2.81
CA ARG A 116 6.19 11.04 2.84
C ARG A 116 7.67 11.18 2.54
N GLY A 117 8.50 10.52 3.34
CA GLY A 117 9.96 10.57 3.24
C GLY A 117 10.59 9.31 2.65
N ASP A 118 9.80 8.42 2.06
CA ASP A 118 10.26 7.16 1.49
C ASP A 118 10.63 7.27 0.02
N GLN A 119 11.46 6.34 -0.42
CA GLN A 119 11.77 6.06 -1.82
C GLN A 119 11.09 4.75 -2.20
N ILE A 120 10.62 4.64 -3.44
CA ILE A 120 9.85 3.49 -3.91
C ILE A 120 10.35 2.95 -5.25
N SER A 121 10.12 1.66 -5.47
CA SER A 121 10.25 0.99 -6.78
C SER A 121 9.03 0.12 -7.02
N TRP A 122 8.49 0.13 -8.24
CA TRP A 122 7.39 -0.73 -8.64
C TRP A 122 7.91 -1.96 -9.37
N ILE A 123 7.51 -3.14 -8.92
CA ILE A 123 7.96 -4.42 -9.48
C ILE A 123 6.79 -5.34 -9.81
N ASP A 124 6.93 -6.04 -10.92
CA ASP A 124 5.97 -7.04 -11.37
C ASP A 124 6.12 -8.37 -10.60
N GLY A 125 7.37 -8.71 -10.24
CA GLY A 125 7.75 -10.01 -9.69
C GLY A 125 8.27 -10.99 -10.75
N THR A 126 8.34 -10.56 -12.01
CA THR A 126 8.83 -11.36 -13.15
C THR A 126 10.20 -10.91 -13.64
N GLU A 127 10.78 -9.87 -13.04
CA GLU A 127 12.12 -9.38 -13.36
C GLU A 127 13.20 -10.40 -12.97
N ASN A 128 14.28 -10.48 -13.77
CA ASN A 128 15.34 -11.49 -13.61
C ASN A 128 15.95 -11.60 -12.20
N ASN A 129 15.96 -10.51 -11.42
CA ASN A 129 16.54 -10.46 -10.07
C ASN A 129 15.49 -10.31 -8.96
N CYS A 130 14.22 -10.60 -9.25
CA CYS A 130 13.11 -10.45 -8.31
C CYS A 130 12.36 -11.77 -8.08
N LYS A 131 13.04 -12.92 -8.20
CA LYS A 131 12.42 -14.24 -8.11
C LYS A 131 11.81 -14.48 -6.73
N ASN A 132 12.50 -14.08 -5.66
CA ASN A 132 12.00 -14.29 -4.30
C ASN A 132 10.87 -13.31 -3.99
N ILE A 133 10.93 -12.08 -4.48
CA ILE A 133 9.80 -11.16 -4.38
C ILE A 133 8.59 -11.68 -5.19
N GLY A 134 8.80 -12.24 -6.38
CA GLY A 134 7.74 -12.90 -7.16
C GLY A 134 7.10 -14.09 -6.42
N MET A 135 7.90 -14.89 -5.70
CA MET A 135 7.41 -15.96 -4.84
C MET A 135 6.55 -15.43 -3.68
N LEU A 136 7.00 -14.38 -2.98
CA LEU A 136 6.21 -13.69 -1.96
C LEU A 136 4.86 -13.24 -2.54
N ILE A 137 4.89 -12.53 -3.66
CA ILE A 137 3.69 -12.02 -4.33
C ILE A 137 2.69 -13.15 -4.62
N ASN A 138 3.16 -14.25 -5.22
CA ASN A 138 2.31 -15.39 -5.55
C ASN A 138 1.68 -16.05 -4.31
N MET A 139 2.40 -16.10 -3.20
CA MET A 139 1.90 -16.64 -1.94
C MET A 139 0.79 -15.75 -1.35
N VAL A 140 0.98 -14.42 -1.36
CA VAL A 140 -0.03 -13.46 -0.91
C VAL A 140 -1.27 -13.50 -1.82
N ASP A 141 -1.07 -13.57 -3.14
CA ASP A 141 -2.17 -13.74 -4.11
C ASP A 141 -2.98 -14.99 -3.82
N SER A 142 -2.30 -16.11 -3.59
CA SER A 142 -2.92 -17.40 -3.25
C SER A 142 -3.79 -17.32 -2.00
N ILE A 143 -3.35 -16.60 -0.98
CA ILE A 143 -4.08 -16.39 0.28
C ILE A 143 -5.31 -15.52 0.06
N ILE A 144 -5.16 -14.36 -0.59
CA ILE A 144 -6.28 -13.43 -0.80
C ILE A 144 -7.34 -14.03 -1.71
N MET A 145 -6.94 -14.71 -2.78
CA MET A 145 -7.88 -15.37 -3.68
C MET A 145 -8.65 -16.49 -2.98
N ARG A 146 -7.96 -17.32 -2.17
CA ARG A 146 -8.63 -18.37 -1.37
C ARG A 146 -9.58 -17.75 -0.37
N ALA A 147 -9.15 -16.72 0.36
CA ALA A 147 -9.98 -16.03 1.34
C ALA A 147 -11.26 -15.44 0.71
N ASN A 148 -11.14 -14.81 -0.46
CA ASN A 148 -12.28 -14.21 -1.16
C ASN A 148 -13.25 -15.25 -1.77
N ARG A 149 -12.78 -16.48 -2.07
CA ARG A 149 -13.58 -17.57 -2.64
C ARG A 149 -14.14 -18.53 -1.60
N GLN A 150 -13.63 -18.51 -0.37
CA GLN A 150 -14.07 -19.41 0.68
C GLN A 150 -15.53 -19.11 1.07
N ALA A 151 -16.30 -20.17 1.37
CA ALA A 151 -17.60 -20.00 2.00
C ALA A 151 -17.45 -19.34 3.38
N ASP A 152 -18.45 -18.55 3.77
CA ASP A 152 -18.51 -17.87 5.07
C ASP A 152 -17.32 -16.95 5.36
N ASN A 153 -16.80 -16.25 4.34
CA ASN A 153 -15.65 -15.35 4.43
C ASN A 153 -15.97 -13.93 4.98
N GLY A 154 -17.10 -13.78 5.69
CA GLY A 154 -17.45 -12.55 6.40
C GLY A 154 -17.55 -11.31 5.50
N VAL A 155 -17.07 -10.16 5.99
CA VAL A 155 -17.05 -8.88 5.25
C VAL A 155 -16.32 -9.00 3.91
N MET A 156 -15.33 -9.90 3.78
CA MET A 156 -14.59 -10.11 2.54
C MET A 156 -15.48 -10.61 1.40
N GLY A 157 -16.56 -11.33 1.70
CA GLY A 157 -17.52 -11.81 0.71
C GLY A 157 -18.30 -10.72 -0.01
N ASN A 158 -18.24 -9.47 0.47
CA ASN A 158 -18.84 -8.32 -0.19
C ASN A 158 -17.99 -7.76 -1.34
N TYR A 159 -16.76 -8.26 -1.52
CA TYR A 159 -15.84 -7.82 -2.56
C TYR A 159 -15.67 -8.92 -3.61
N ASN A 160 -15.49 -8.50 -4.87
CA ASN A 160 -15.07 -9.38 -5.95
C ASN A 160 -13.63 -9.07 -6.32
N ILE A 161 -12.67 -9.80 -5.76
CA ILE A 161 -11.25 -9.50 -5.91
C ILE A 161 -10.69 -10.23 -7.12
N VAL A 162 -10.36 -9.48 -8.18
CA VAL A 162 -9.92 -10.03 -9.48
C VAL A 162 -8.56 -9.53 -9.93
N GLY A 163 -7.96 -8.59 -9.20
CA GLY A 163 -6.71 -7.98 -9.59
C GLY A 163 -6.03 -7.25 -8.44
N ARG A 164 -4.77 -6.87 -8.67
CA ARG A 164 -3.99 -6.04 -7.76
C ARG A 164 -3.01 -5.14 -8.51
N THR A 165 -2.37 -4.24 -7.79
CA THR A 165 -1.21 -3.50 -8.31
C THR A 165 0.02 -4.40 -8.47
N LYS A 166 1.01 -3.92 -9.23
CA LYS A 166 2.43 -4.27 -9.00
C LYS A 166 2.82 -4.08 -7.53
N ALA A 167 3.86 -4.78 -7.08
CA ALA A 167 4.41 -4.58 -5.74
C ALA A 167 5.11 -3.22 -5.66
N MET A 168 4.77 -2.43 -4.64
CA MET A 168 5.53 -1.23 -4.28
C MET A 168 6.54 -1.60 -3.22
N VAL A 169 7.81 -1.69 -3.59
CA VAL A 169 8.92 -1.80 -2.64
C VAL A 169 9.22 -0.39 -2.14
N ALA A 170 9.20 -0.19 -0.83
CA ALA A 170 9.46 1.09 -0.18
C ALA A 170 10.68 1.01 0.73
N CYS A 171 11.48 2.07 0.72
CA CYS A 171 12.61 2.30 1.61
C CYS A 171 12.41 3.65 2.30
N TYR A 172 12.30 3.64 3.62
CA TYR A 172 12.42 4.83 4.46
C TYR A 172 13.89 4.89 4.90
N PRO A 173 14.70 5.84 4.41
CA PRO A 173 16.15 5.78 4.55
C PRO A 173 16.67 6.01 5.99
N GLY A 174 15.79 6.31 6.95
CA GLY A 174 16.15 6.76 8.30
C GLY A 174 15.94 8.27 8.45
N ASP A 175 16.72 8.91 9.33
CA ASP A 175 16.75 10.38 9.53
C ASP A 175 15.37 11.02 9.82
N GLY A 176 14.45 10.28 10.44
CA GLY A 176 13.11 10.74 10.75
C GLY A 176 12.15 10.73 9.55
N SER A 177 12.50 10.02 8.46
CA SER A 177 11.58 9.74 7.36
C SER A 177 10.32 9.05 7.88
N HIS A 178 9.16 9.52 7.41
CA HIS A 178 7.85 9.13 7.93
C HIS A 178 6.80 9.22 6.82
N TYR A 179 5.58 8.81 7.12
CA TYR A 179 4.42 9.07 6.27
C TYR A 179 3.28 9.54 7.17
N VAL A 180 2.87 10.80 6.98
CA VAL A 180 1.76 11.40 7.72
C VAL A 180 0.47 10.59 7.61
N LYS A 181 -0.42 10.78 8.59
CA LYS A 181 -1.72 10.11 8.64
C LYS A 181 -2.52 10.27 7.35
N HIS A 182 -2.90 9.15 6.76
CA HIS A 182 -3.67 9.10 5.52
C HIS A 182 -4.61 7.89 5.49
N VAL A 183 -5.42 7.82 4.44
CA VAL A 183 -6.23 6.65 4.08
C VAL A 183 -5.73 6.21 2.71
N ASP A 184 -5.55 4.91 2.51
CA ASP A 184 -5.06 4.39 1.23
C ASP A 184 -6.04 4.71 0.10
N ASN A 185 -7.31 4.34 0.27
CA ASN A 185 -8.39 4.57 -0.69
C ASN A 185 -9.45 5.55 -0.13
N PRO A 186 -9.18 6.87 -0.12
CA PRO A 186 -10.13 7.85 0.40
C PRO A 186 -11.27 8.16 -0.58
N ASN A 187 -11.07 7.91 -1.87
CA ASN A 187 -11.88 8.39 -2.99
C ASN A 187 -12.47 7.25 -3.84
N LYS A 188 -12.51 6.03 -3.30
CA LYS A 188 -13.07 4.84 -3.95
C LYS A 188 -12.44 4.56 -5.32
N ASP A 189 -11.12 4.37 -5.36
CA ASP A 189 -10.34 4.07 -6.56
C ASP A 189 -10.27 2.57 -6.89
N GLY A 190 -10.95 1.73 -6.12
CA GLY A 190 -11.03 0.28 -6.28
C GLY A 190 -10.23 -0.50 -5.25
N ARG A 191 -9.21 0.10 -4.59
CA ARG A 191 -8.38 -0.65 -3.63
C ARG A 191 -9.19 -1.03 -2.40
N CYS A 192 -9.29 -2.32 -2.12
CA CYS A 192 -10.08 -2.84 -1.00
C CYS A 192 -9.21 -3.43 0.12
N ILE A 193 -8.11 -4.11 -0.21
CA ILE A 193 -7.17 -4.70 0.77
C ILE A 193 -5.76 -4.18 0.50
N THR A 194 -5.11 -3.72 1.57
CA THR A 194 -3.67 -3.42 1.60
C THR A 194 -2.95 -4.57 2.29
N ALA A 195 -1.95 -5.14 1.63
CA ALA A 195 -1.05 -6.15 2.19
C ALA A 195 0.38 -5.59 2.24
N ILE A 196 1.02 -5.64 3.41
CA ILE A 196 2.38 -5.12 3.64
C ILE A 196 3.26 -6.22 4.24
N TYR A 197 4.37 -6.54 3.57
CA TYR A 197 5.40 -7.43 4.08
C TYR A 197 6.63 -6.64 4.56
N TYR A 198 7.08 -6.91 5.79
CA TYR A 198 8.20 -6.23 6.43
C TYR A 198 9.47 -7.07 6.44
N LEU A 199 10.62 -6.39 6.33
CA LEU A 199 11.91 -7.01 6.02
C LEU A 199 13.01 -6.65 7.04
N ASN A 200 12.66 -6.02 8.16
CA ASN A 200 13.64 -5.34 9.00
C ASN A 200 14.07 -6.19 10.18
N ARG A 201 15.28 -6.77 10.09
CA ARG A 201 15.84 -7.62 11.14
C ARG A 201 16.17 -6.83 12.38
N ASP A 202 16.02 -7.48 13.53
CA ASP A 202 16.48 -6.96 14.80
C ASP A 202 16.04 -5.50 14.98
N TRP A 203 14.77 -5.23 14.66
CA TRP A 203 14.17 -3.89 14.74
C TRP A 203 13.75 -3.61 16.17
N ASP A 204 14.36 -2.58 16.74
CA ASP A 204 13.99 -2.08 18.05
C ASP A 204 13.17 -0.80 17.86
N VAL A 205 11.88 -0.86 18.14
CA VAL A 205 11.00 0.30 17.92
C VAL A 205 11.33 1.49 18.84
N GLU A 206 11.93 1.25 20.01
CA GLU A 206 12.28 2.31 20.95
C GLU A 206 13.51 3.09 20.46
N GLU A 207 14.44 2.42 19.76
CA GLU A 207 15.65 3.05 19.19
C GLU A 207 15.43 3.50 17.73
N ASP A 208 14.86 2.64 16.90
CA ASP A 208 14.74 2.82 15.45
C ASP A 208 13.45 3.54 15.02
N GLY A 209 12.44 3.62 15.90
CA GLY A 209 11.12 4.18 15.59
C GLY A 209 10.37 3.40 14.50
N GLY A 210 9.80 4.10 13.51
CA GLY A 210 9.26 3.50 12.28
C GLY A 210 7.97 2.68 12.43
N LEU A 211 7.26 2.84 13.55
CA LEU A 211 6.01 2.17 13.86
C LEU A 211 4.92 2.54 12.83
N LEU A 212 4.17 1.54 12.34
CA LEU A 212 2.92 1.81 11.66
C LEU A 212 1.81 1.90 12.71
N ARG A 213 1.15 3.06 12.81
CA ARG A 213 -0.01 3.27 13.67
C ARG A 213 -1.27 3.33 12.83
N ILE A 214 -2.18 2.37 13.05
CA ILE A 214 -3.51 2.34 12.43
C ILE A 214 -4.53 2.83 13.45
N PHE A 215 -5.53 3.57 12.99
CA PHE A 215 -6.66 4.08 13.77
C PHE A 215 -7.97 3.45 13.28
N PRO A 216 -8.24 2.16 13.58
CA PRO A 216 -9.38 1.47 12.98
C PRO A 216 -10.72 2.10 13.40
N ASP A 217 -11.65 2.21 12.46
CA ASP A 217 -13.00 2.69 12.74
C ASP A 217 -13.71 1.75 13.72
N GLY A 218 -14.48 2.32 14.63
CA GLY A 218 -15.15 1.59 15.71
C GLY A 218 -14.27 1.22 16.92
N TRP A 219 -12.94 1.41 16.86
CA TRP A 219 -12.06 1.22 18.01
C TRP A 219 -12.12 2.48 18.90
N LYS A 220 -12.77 2.40 20.06
CA LYS A 220 -12.95 3.53 20.98
C LYS A 220 -11.62 3.99 21.58
N ASP A 221 -11.00 5.00 20.98
CA ASP A 221 -9.72 5.61 21.36
C ASP A 221 -8.52 4.64 21.37
N GLN A 222 -8.66 3.47 20.76
CA GLN A 222 -7.59 2.49 20.61
C GLN A 222 -6.97 2.60 19.22
N VAL A 223 -5.67 2.30 19.15
CA VAL A 223 -4.90 2.23 17.91
C VAL A 223 -4.24 0.87 17.81
N ALA A 224 -3.96 0.42 16.58
CA ALA A 224 -3.13 -0.73 16.34
C ALA A 224 -1.71 -0.26 15.98
N ASP A 225 -0.78 -0.49 16.90
CA ASP A 225 0.63 -0.17 16.74
C ASP A 225 1.39 -1.40 16.26
N ILE A 226 1.95 -1.31 15.06
CA ILE A 226 2.54 -2.45 14.34
C ILE A 226 4.01 -2.14 14.04
N GLN A 227 4.88 -2.87 14.73
CA GLN A 227 6.32 -2.83 14.48
C GLN A 227 6.64 -3.46 13.12
N PRO A 228 7.55 -2.88 12.32
CA PRO A 228 7.91 -3.35 10.99
C PRO A 228 8.91 -4.52 11.05
N LEU A 229 8.60 -5.55 11.84
CA LEU A 229 9.49 -6.68 12.13
C LEU A 229 9.77 -7.52 10.88
N PHE A 230 10.98 -8.08 10.80
CA PHE A 230 11.33 -9.03 9.76
C PHE A 230 10.35 -10.21 9.68
N ASP A 231 9.95 -10.55 8.46
CA ASP A 231 9.07 -11.67 8.14
C ASP A 231 7.65 -11.57 8.71
N ARG A 232 7.22 -10.34 9.01
CA ARG A 232 5.82 -10.01 9.31
C ARG A 232 5.08 -9.63 8.03
N ILE A 233 3.90 -10.20 7.83
CA ILE A 233 2.90 -9.69 6.88
C ILE A 233 1.70 -9.11 7.61
N LEU A 234 1.18 -8.01 7.09
CA LEU A 234 0.04 -7.26 7.58
C LEU A 234 -1.01 -7.14 6.47
N PHE A 235 -2.27 -7.33 6.82
CA PHE A 235 -3.42 -7.04 5.96
C PHE A 235 -4.36 -6.07 6.66
N PHE A 236 -4.91 -5.10 5.94
CA PHE A 236 -5.97 -4.24 6.45
C PHE A 236 -6.84 -3.68 5.31
N TRP A 237 -8.07 -3.28 5.62
CA TRP A 237 -8.95 -2.64 4.65
C TRP A 237 -8.38 -1.30 4.18
N SER A 238 -8.27 -1.08 2.87
CA SER A 238 -7.63 0.13 2.31
C SER A 238 -8.47 1.41 2.47
N ASP A 239 -9.77 1.29 2.74
CA ASP A 239 -10.66 2.44 2.80
C ASP A 239 -10.62 3.18 4.14
N ARG A 240 -11.60 4.08 4.34
CA ARG A 240 -11.71 4.97 5.51
C ARG A 240 -11.87 4.24 6.84
N ARG A 241 -12.03 2.91 6.86
CA ARG A 241 -11.98 2.11 8.08
C ARG A 241 -10.60 2.12 8.73
N ASN A 242 -9.51 2.35 7.99
CA ASN A 242 -8.16 2.29 8.55
C ASN A 242 -7.27 3.50 8.15
N PRO A 243 -7.58 4.72 8.65
CA PRO A 243 -6.58 5.79 8.65
C PRO A 243 -5.32 5.32 9.36
N HIS A 244 -4.15 5.61 8.81
CA HIS A 244 -2.87 5.15 9.37
C HIS A 244 -1.71 6.09 9.04
N GLU A 245 -0.65 6.01 9.84
CA GLU A 245 0.58 6.79 9.68
C GLU A 245 1.81 5.90 9.92
N VAL A 246 2.91 6.20 9.24
CA VAL A 246 4.23 5.64 9.55
C VAL A 246 4.97 6.68 10.37
N GLN A 247 5.25 6.36 11.63
CA GLN A 247 6.04 7.23 12.50
C GLN A 247 7.48 7.35 12.00
N ALA A 248 8.19 8.38 12.48
CA ALA A 248 9.57 8.66 12.13
C ALA A 248 10.46 7.42 12.32
N ALA A 249 11.10 6.98 11.23
CA ALA A 249 12.10 5.92 11.23
C ALA A 249 13.50 6.55 11.30
N PHE A 250 14.34 6.06 12.20
CA PHE A 250 15.72 6.53 12.39
C PHE A 250 16.77 5.55 11.87
N ARG A 251 16.32 4.39 11.40
CA ARG A 251 17.09 3.39 10.67
C ARG A 251 16.42 3.09 9.33
N THR A 252 17.19 2.60 8.36
CA THR A 252 16.64 2.18 7.07
C THR A 252 15.56 1.12 7.26
N ARG A 253 14.34 1.41 6.80
CA ARG A 253 13.14 0.58 6.95
C ARG A 253 12.57 0.22 5.58
N TYR A 254 12.56 -1.08 5.30
CA TYR A 254 12.02 -1.67 4.08
C TYR A 254 10.63 -2.28 4.30
N ALA A 255 9.78 -2.15 3.28
CA ALA A 255 8.50 -2.83 3.20
C ALA A 255 8.12 -3.09 1.73
N ILE A 256 7.33 -4.14 1.48
CA ILE A 256 6.73 -4.42 0.17
C ILE A 256 5.21 -4.34 0.33
N THR A 257 4.55 -3.50 -0.48
CA THR A 257 3.10 -3.29 -0.41
C THR A 257 2.41 -3.78 -1.69
N LEU A 258 1.28 -4.47 -1.52
CA LEU A 258 0.35 -4.88 -2.57
C LEU A 258 -1.03 -4.31 -2.24
N TRP A 259 -1.72 -3.78 -3.25
CA TRP A 259 -3.14 -3.39 -3.10
C TRP A 259 -4.01 -4.22 -4.03
N TYR A 260 -5.01 -4.88 -3.44
CA TYR A 260 -6.00 -5.67 -4.16
C TYR A 260 -7.23 -4.84 -4.49
N PHE A 261 -7.81 -5.09 -5.67
CA PHE A 261 -8.94 -4.34 -6.20
C PHE A 261 -10.25 -5.09 -6.08
N ASP A 262 -11.30 -4.40 -5.65
CA ASP A 262 -12.67 -4.80 -5.93
C ASP A 262 -13.03 -4.46 -7.38
N ALA A 263 -13.52 -5.44 -8.12
CA ALA A 263 -13.80 -5.31 -9.55
C ALA A 263 -14.83 -4.21 -9.84
N ALA A 264 -15.92 -4.14 -9.06
CA ALA A 264 -17.02 -3.21 -9.29
C ALA A 264 -16.62 -1.78 -8.97
N GLU A 265 -15.96 -1.56 -7.82
CA GLU A 265 -15.46 -0.24 -7.45
C GLU A 265 -14.38 0.24 -8.42
N ARG A 266 -13.47 -0.65 -8.85
CA ARG A 266 -12.42 -0.30 -9.82
C ARG A 266 -13.00 0.10 -11.17
N GLU A 267 -13.98 -0.66 -11.68
CA GLU A 267 -14.65 -0.32 -12.93
C GLU A 267 -15.31 1.06 -12.87
N GLU A 268 -16.01 1.37 -11.78
CA GLU A 268 -16.61 2.69 -11.60
C GLU A 268 -15.54 3.79 -11.48
N ALA A 269 -14.44 3.54 -10.78
CA ALA A 269 -13.32 4.49 -10.70
C ALA A 269 -12.74 4.81 -12.08
N CYS A 270 -12.54 3.81 -12.93
CA CYS A 270 -12.09 3.99 -14.32
C CYS A 270 -13.09 4.83 -15.12
N ARG A 271 -14.40 4.54 -15.03
CA ARG A 271 -15.45 5.34 -15.70
C ARG A 271 -15.50 6.78 -15.23
N ARG A 272 -15.29 7.06 -13.94
CA ARG A 272 -15.24 8.43 -13.40
C ARG A 272 -14.04 9.17 -13.99
N TYR A 273 -12.86 8.55 -13.98
CA TYR A 273 -11.65 9.13 -14.53
C TYR A 273 -11.77 9.45 -16.03
N GLU A 274 -12.35 8.54 -16.82
CA GLU A 274 -12.58 8.79 -18.24
C GLU A 274 -13.51 9.99 -18.49
N ARG A 275 -14.56 10.13 -17.67
CA ARG A 275 -15.50 11.27 -17.74
C ARG A 275 -14.78 12.58 -17.43
N GLU A 276 -14.02 12.63 -16.34
CA GLU A 276 -13.27 13.82 -15.92
C GLU A 276 -12.20 14.20 -16.94
N ARG A 277 -11.46 13.21 -17.48
CA ARG A 277 -10.47 13.45 -18.54
C ARG A 277 -11.11 14.07 -19.79
N LYS A 278 -12.30 13.60 -20.19
CA LYS A 278 -13.05 14.18 -21.32
C LYS A 278 -13.49 15.62 -21.02
N ILE A 279 -13.97 15.91 -19.82
CA ILE A 279 -14.36 17.27 -19.40
C ILE A 279 -13.16 18.23 -19.43
N ASN A 280 -12.00 17.79 -18.93
CA ASN A 280 -10.78 18.60 -18.92
C ASN A 280 -10.26 18.88 -20.33
N LEU A 281 -10.33 17.90 -21.24
CA LEU A 281 -9.96 18.07 -22.65
C LEU A 281 -10.91 19.04 -23.38
N GLN A 282 -12.21 18.99 -23.10
CA GLN A 282 -13.19 19.92 -23.67
C GLN A 282 -13.02 21.35 -23.15
N SER A 283 -12.66 21.50 -21.88
CA SER A 283 -12.45 22.81 -21.24
C SER A 283 -11.18 23.51 -21.74
N ASN A 284 -10.12 22.74 -22.03
CA ASN A 284 -8.86 23.26 -22.61
C ASN A 284 -8.93 23.48 -24.13
N GLY A 285 -9.92 22.91 -24.82
CA GLY A 285 -10.12 23.06 -26.28
C GLY A 285 -10.83 24.34 -26.71
N ASN A 286 -11.45 25.09 -25.78
CA ASN A 286 -12.20 26.32 -26.08
C ASN A 286 -11.40 27.62 -25.89
N GLY A 287 -10.09 27.53 -25.66
CA GLY A 287 -9.23 28.68 -25.38
C GLY A 287 -8.40 29.15 -26.58
N LEU A 288 -9.01 29.50 -27.72
CA LEU A 288 -8.39 30.39 -28.71
C LEU A 288 -9.41 30.88 -29.75
N ARG A 289 -9.97 32.08 -29.52
CA ARG A 289 -10.35 33.07 -30.54
C ARG A 289 -10.61 34.45 -29.89
N THR A 290 -9.54 35.25 -29.90
CA THR A 290 -9.40 36.72 -30.10
C THR A 290 -10.52 37.70 -29.67
N ILE A 291 -10.07 38.79 -29.01
CA ILE A 291 -10.24 40.25 -29.29
C ILE A 291 -10.18 40.98 -27.93
N VAL A 292 -9.07 41.65 -27.57
CA VAL A 292 -8.70 43.06 -27.87
C VAL A 292 -9.74 44.08 -27.41
N CYS A 293 -9.46 44.65 -26.24
CA CYS A 293 -9.72 46.00 -25.68
C CYS A 293 -10.14 45.90 -24.21
#